data_AF-A0A2V5YBH2-F1
#
_entry.id   AF-A0A2V5YBH2-F1
#
_cell.length_a   1.000
_cell.length_b   1.000
_cell.length_c   1.000
_cell.angle_alpha   90.00
_cell.angle_beta   90.00
_cell.angle_gamma   90.00
#
_symmetry.space_group_name_H-M   'P 1'
#
loop_
_entity.id
_entity.type
_entity.pdbx_description
1 polymer ?
#
loop_
_entity_poly.entity_id
_entity_poly.type
_entity_poly.pdbx_seq_one_letter_code
_entity_poly.pdbx_strand_id
1 'polypeptide(L)' 'MILLIYTIIHTVISLIAIFTGIAVLFGMLAGKRLDGWTKWFLITAVATTITGFFFPFHGFTPAIGLGIISLPFLALTI' A
#
# COMPACT_ATOMS: atom_id res chain seq x y z
N MET A 1 -16.38 16.18 -8.17
CA MET A 1 -14.97 16.50 -8.52
C MET A 1 -13.96 16.03 -7.47
N ILE A 2 -14.11 16.37 -6.18
CA ILE A 2 -13.13 15.99 -5.14
C ILE A 2 -12.89 14.48 -5.01
N LEU A 3 -13.95 13.68 -5.06
CA LEU A 3 -13.88 12.23 -4.91
C LEU A 3 -13.13 11.56 -6.08
N LEU A 4 -13.29 12.07 -7.30
CA LEU A 4 -12.55 11.59 -8.47
C LEU A 4 -11.06 11.85 -8.33
N ILE A 5 -10.67 13.07 -7.93
CA ILE A 5 -9.28 13.43 -7.69
C ILE A 5 -8.68 12.54 -6.59
N TYR A 6 -9.44 12.30 -5.53
CA TYR A 6 -9.04 11.38 -4.46
C TYR A 6 -8.80 9.96 -4.99
N THR A 7 -9.73 9.43 -5.77
CA THR A 7 -9.58 8.12 -6.41
C THR A 7 -8.34 8.07 -7.29
N ILE A 8 -8.10 9.09 -8.12
CA ILE A 8 -6.91 9.15 -8.98
C ILE A 8 -5.63 9.12 -8.15
N ILE A 9 -5.53 9.94 -7.10
CA ILE A 9 -4.36 9.99 -6.21
C ILE A 9 -4.14 8.63 -5.54
N HIS A 10 -5.19 8.06 -4.96
CA HIS A 10 -5.14 6.74 -4.34
C HIS A 10 -4.68 5.67 -5.34
N THR A 11 -5.25 5.66 -6.55
CA THR A 11 -4.86 4.72 -7.61
C THR A 11 -3.40 4.86 -8.01
N VAL A 12 -2.88 6.09 -8.17
CA VAL A 12 -1.47 6.30 -8.50
C VAL A 12 -0.55 5.77 -7.40
N ILE A 13 -0.87 6.03 -6.13
CA ILE A 13 -0.09 5.50 -4.99
C ILE A 13 -0.12 3.97 -4.98
N SER A 14 -1.28 3.36 -5.20
CA SER A 14 -1.43 1.91 -5.30
C SER A 14 -0.62 1.30 -6.45
N LEU A 15 -0.58 1.95 -7.61
CA LEU A 15 0.25 1.50 -8.73
C LEU A 15 1.74 1.53 -8.41
N ILE A 16 2.20 2.56 -7.69
CA ILE A 16 3.59 2.64 -7.23
C ILE A 16 3.88 1.52 -6.22
N ALA A 17 2.97 1.26 -5.29
CA ALA A 17 3.10 0.17 -4.32
C ALA A 17 3.19 -1.20 -5.00
N ILE A 18 2.35 -1.45 -6.00
CA ILE A 18 2.39 -2.70 -6.79
C ILE A 18 3.71 -2.82 -7.54
N PHE A 19 4.14 -1.77 -8.23
CA PHE A 19 5.38 -1.79 -9.00
C PHE A 19 6.62 -2.04 -8.12
N THR A 20 6.73 -1.30 -7.01
CA THR A 20 7.82 -1.47 -6.06
C THR A 20 7.76 -2.84 -5.37
N GLY A 21 6.58 -3.35 -5.05
CA GLY A 21 6.38 -4.70 -4.51
C GLY A 21 6.81 -5.80 -5.47
N ILE A 22 6.53 -5.66 -6.76
CA ILE A 22 7.00 -6.59 -7.79
C ILE A 22 8.54 -6.60 -7.86
N ALA A 23 9.17 -5.41 -7.83
CA ALA A 23 10.64 -5.32 -7.82
C ALA A 23 11.25 -6.02 -6.60
N VAL A 24 10.68 -5.81 -5.40
CA VAL A 24 11.09 -6.49 -4.16
C VAL A 24 10.93 -8.01 -4.28
N LEU A 25 9.79 -8.48 -4.80
CA LEU A 25 9.52 -9.90 -5.01
C LEU A 25 10.57 -10.55 -5.91
N PHE A 26 10.93 -9.92 -7.02
CA PHE A 26 12.00 -10.42 -7.90
C PHE A 26 13.37 -10.41 -7.20
N GLY A 27 13.66 -9.40 -6.39
CA GLY A 27 14.86 -9.38 -5.53
C GLY A 27 14.90 -10.60 -4.60
N MET A 28 13.79 -10.86 -3.91
CA MET A 28 13.66 -12.02 -3.00
C MET A 28 13.82 -13.35 -3.73
N LEU A 29 13.21 -13.52 -4.90
CA LEU A 29 13.36 -14.72 -5.73
C LEU A 29 14.82 -14.91 -6.23
N ALA A 30 15.55 -13.83 -6.43
CA ALA A 30 16.97 -13.85 -6.79
C ALA A 30 17.91 -13.98 -5.58
N GLY A 31 17.38 -14.14 -4.36
CA GLY A 31 18.18 -14.19 -3.12
C GLY A 31 18.88 -12.86 -2.77
N LYS A 32 18.41 -11.73 -3.34
CA LYS A 32 18.99 -10.40 -3.14
C LYS A 32 18.08 -9.53 -2.28
N ARG A 33 18.67 -8.91 -1.27
CA ARG A 33 17.98 -7.89 -0.46
C ARG A 33 18.06 -6.55 -1.19
N LEU A 34 16.90 -6.01 -1.59
CA LEU A 34 16.79 -4.74 -2.29
C LEU A 34 16.33 -3.63 -1.35
N ASP A 35 17.17 -3.27 -0.37
CA ASP A 35 16.79 -2.39 0.76
C ASP A 35 16.11 -1.08 0.35
N GLY A 36 16.60 -0.43 -0.72
CA GLY A 36 15.99 0.79 -1.25
C GLY A 36 14.57 0.55 -1.82
N TRP A 37 14.38 -0.53 -2.57
CA TRP A 37 13.07 -0.90 -3.13
C TRP A 37 12.10 -1.35 -2.05
N THR A 38 12.58 -2.10 -1.05
CA THR A 38 11.78 -2.52 0.11
C THR A 38 11.26 -1.32 0.88
N LYS A 39 12.11 -0.30 1.12
CA LYS A 39 11.68 0.93 1.79
C LYS A 39 10.57 1.65 1.02
N TRP A 40 10.72 1.82 -0.29
CA TRP A 40 9.70 2.46 -1.13
C TRP A 40 8.40 1.66 -1.17
N PHE A 41 8.49 0.33 -1.28
CA PHE A 41 7.34 -0.56 -1.19
C PHE A 41 6.59 -0.39 0.13
N LEU A 42 7.28 -0.43 1.27
CA LEU A 42 6.64 -0.30 2.58
C LEU A 42 5.97 1.07 2.75
N ILE A 43 6.65 2.17 2.42
CA ILE A 43 6.07 3.52 2.49
C ILE A 43 4.79 3.63 1.66
N THR A 44 4.82 3.14 0.42
CA THR A 44 3.69 3.25 -0.51
C THR A 44 2.56 2.27 -0.18
N ALA A 45 2.87 1.10 0.38
CA ALA A 45 1.89 0.17 0.93
C ALA A 45 1.14 0.79 2.12
N VAL A 46 1.85 1.44 3.04
CA VAL A 46 1.24 2.17 4.16
C VAL A 46 0.37 3.32 3.67
N ALA A 47 0.89 4.14 2.75
CA ALA A 47 0.12 5.23 2.16
C ALA A 47 -1.16 4.73 1.47
N THR A 48 -1.09 3.61 0.73
CA THR A 48 -2.25 2.98 0.09
C THR A 48 -3.28 2.53 1.11
N THR A 49 -2.85 1.83 2.16
CA THR A 49 -3.75 1.34 3.22
C THR A 49 -4.41 2.48 3.97
N ILE A 50 -3.63 3.51 4.36
CA ILE A 50 -4.14 4.69 5.06
C ILE A 50 -5.17 5.42 4.20
N THR A 51 -4.83 5.71 2.94
CA THR A 51 -5.75 6.41 2.02
C THR A 51 -7.00 5.57 1.72
N GLY A 52 -6.88 4.24 1.69
CA GLY A 52 -8.04 3.35 1.58
C GLY A 52 -9.14 3.62 2.62
N PHE A 53 -8.79 4.01 3.85
CA PHE A 53 -9.77 4.24 4.91
C PHE A 53 -10.62 5.51 4.77
N PHE A 54 -10.20 6.48 3.95
CA PHE A 54 -10.93 7.75 3.82
C PHE A 54 -12.01 7.72 2.73
N PHE A 55 -12.18 6.59 2.04
CA PHE A 55 -13.31 6.43 1.13
C PHE A 55 -14.64 6.31 1.89
N PRO A 56 -15.76 6.77 1.31
CA PRO A 56 -17.07 6.79 1.99
C PRO A 56 -17.72 5.39 1.99
N PHE A 57 -17.19 4.48 2.80
CA PHE A 57 -17.78 3.16 3.00
C PHE A 57 -18.93 3.21 4.01
N HIS A 58 -19.98 2.46 3.74
CA HIS A 58 -21.18 2.37 4.59
C HIS A 58 -21.25 1.00 5.25
N GLY A 59 -20.17 0.58 5.92
CA GLY A 59 -20.09 -0.70 6.61
C GLY A 59 -18.70 -1.31 6.59
N PHE A 60 -18.59 -2.50 7.16
CA PHE A 60 -17.35 -3.26 7.19
C PHE A 60 -17.17 -4.02 5.88
N THR A 61 -16.08 -3.73 5.17
CA THR A 61 -15.67 -4.48 3.97
C THR A 61 -14.45 -5.33 4.29
N PRO A 62 -14.20 -6.41 3.53
CA PRO A 62 -12.96 -7.20 3.69
C PRO A 62 -11.69 -6.33 3.58
N ALA A 63 -11.70 -5.29 2.75
CA ALA A 63 -10.59 -4.35 2.62
C ALA A 63 -10.34 -3.57 3.91
N ILE A 64 -11.39 -3.10 4.61
CA ILE A 64 -11.26 -2.42 5.90
C ILE A 64 -10.72 -3.38 6.96
N GLY A 65 -11.23 -4.62 6.99
CA GLY A 65 -10.74 -5.65 7.91
C GLY A 65 -9.26 -5.95 7.74
N LEU A 66 -8.84 -6.21 6.49
CA LEU A 66 -7.42 -6.42 6.18
C LEU A 66 -6.57 -5.19 6.45
N GLY A 67 -7.08 -3.99 6.19
CA GLY A 67 -6.41 -2.75 6.53
C GLY A 67 -6.14 -2.64 8.04
N ILE A 68 -7.14 -2.90 8.88
CA ILE A 68 -7.01 -2.81 10.35
C ILE A 68 -5.98 -3.82 10.86
N ILE A 69 -6.00 -5.04 10.30
CA ILE A 69 -5.06 -6.10 10.69
C ILE A 69 -3.64 -5.75 10.21
N SER A 70 -3.48 -5.30 8.98
CA SER A 70 -2.16 -5.12 8.36
C SER A 70 -1.45 -3.82 8.78
N LEU A 71 -2.19 -2.73 9.02
CA LEU A 71 -1.62 -1.41 9.26
C LEU A 71 -0.64 -1.36 10.45
N PRO A 72 -0.86 -2.03 11.59
CA PRO A 72 0.11 -2.06 12.70
C PRO A 72 1.44 -2.69 12.29
N PHE A 73 1.42 -3.83 11.58
CA PHE A 73 2.65 -4.50 11.11
C PHE A 73 3.38 -3.64 10.07
N LEU A 74 2.63 -3.03 9.17
CA LEU A 74 3.13 -2.10 8.18
C LEU A 74 3.77 -0.85 8.83
N ALA A 75 3.20 -0.31 9.91
CA ALA A 75 3.75 0.82 10.64
C ALA A 75 5.04 0.45 11.41
N LEU A 76 5.14 -0.80 11.89
CA LEU A 76 6.35 -1.30 12.58
C LEU A 76 7.52 -1.60 11.63
N THR A 77 7.26 -1.76 10.32
CA THR A 77 8.27 -2.20 9.36
C THR A 77 8.88 -1.07 8.53
N ILE A 78 8.23 0.09 8.49
CA ILE A 78 8.81 1.35 7.96
C ILE A 78 9.96 1.82 8.85
#